data_AF-A0A8I3A1X1-F1
#
_entry.id   AF-A0A8I3A1X1-F1
#
_cell.length_a   1.000
_cell.length_b   1.000
_cell.length_c   1.000
_cell.angle_alpha   90.00
_cell.angle_beta   90.00
_cell.angle_gamma   90.00
#
_symmetry.space_group_name_H-M   'P 1'
#
loop_
_entity.id
_entity.type
_entity.pdbx_description
1 polymer ?
#
loop_
_entity_poly.entity_id
_entity_poly.type
_entity_poly.pdbx_seq_one_letter_code
_entity_poly.pdbx_strand_id
1 'polypeptide(L)'
;MIICRQASLLDGELTTRQIHPSRKLEWHKCFDCAGQCEGRLDCARLDVPMDWTNTSHGRRVVLAITRLPAVNKTDYRGPVLMNPGDAQDPGTIDADRPLSLAPLVYARVKAYSSLYERQVQKTGLAQNSGTTYIARDMLEIVNKGDSASPDLKLWGFSDGTIIGGVFAAMFPDRVERILSDANAS
;
A
#
# COMPACT_ATOMS: atom_id res chain seq x y z
N MET A 1 -9.13 0.31 -13.43
CA MET A 1 -8.28 -0.64 -12.70
C MET A 1 -7.88 0.02 -11.40
N ILE A 2 -8.09 -0.62 -10.25
CA ILE A 2 -7.72 -0.05 -8.93
C ILE A 2 -6.57 -0.88 -8.38
N ILE A 3 -5.51 -0.23 -7.92
CA ILE A 3 -4.35 -0.88 -7.30
C ILE A 3 -4.28 -0.46 -5.83
N CYS A 4 -4.37 -1.41 -4.90
CA CYS A 4 -4.22 -1.17 -3.47
C CYS A 4 -2.81 -1.55 -3.01
N ARG A 5 -2.13 -0.61 -2.33
CA ARG A 5 -0.91 -0.91 -1.59
C ARG A 5 -1.29 -1.42 -0.21
N GLN A 6 -0.83 -2.63 0.15
CA GLN A 6 -0.92 -3.12 1.52
C GLN A 6 0.48 -3.26 2.09
N ALA A 7 0.74 -2.56 3.19
CA ALA A 7 1.92 -2.76 4.01
C ALA A 7 1.52 -3.67 5.17
N SER A 8 1.79 -4.97 5.08
CA SER A 8 1.59 -5.87 6.22
C SER A 8 2.90 -6.15 6.94
N LEU A 9 2.91 -5.89 8.25
CA LEU A 9 3.97 -6.32 9.19
C LEU A 9 3.61 -7.63 9.90
N LEU A 10 2.45 -8.19 9.61
CA LEU A 10 2.00 -9.45 10.16
C LEU A 10 2.05 -10.51 9.09
N ASP A 11 2.66 -11.61 9.48
CA ASP A 11 2.86 -12.84 8.73
C ASP A 11 1.52 -13.55 8.43
N GLY A 12 0.60 -12.88 7.74
CA GLY A 12 -0.76 -13.34 7.56
C GLY A 12 -1.59 -12.48 6.61
N GLU A 13 -1.28 -12.55 5.32
CA GLU A 13 -2.34 -12.61 4.32
C GLU A 13 -2.02 -13.81 3.43
N LEU A 14 -2.84 -14.85 3.53
CA LEU A 14 -2.66 -16.13 2.83
C LEU A 14 -2.70 -15.97 1.29
N THR A 15 -3.08 -14.79 0.79
CA THR A 15 -3.37 -14.46 -0.60
C THR A 15 -2.13 -14.28 -1.48
N THR A 16 -0.98 -13.86 -0.93
CA THR A 16 0.21 -13.49 -1.73
C THR A 16 1.49 -14.25 -1.40
N ARG A 17 1.58 -14.97 -0.26
CA ARG A 17 2.82 -15.61 0.19
C ARG A 17 3.45 -16.60 -0.80
N GLN A 18 2.63 -17.25 -1.63
CA GLN A 18 3.08 -18.20 -2.65
C GLN A 18 3.63 -17.52 -3.92
N ILE A 19 3.35 -16.22 -4.11
CA ILE A 19 3.88 -15.44 -5.23
C ILE A 19 5.34 -15.11 -4.92
N HIS A 20 6.23 -15.41 -5.85
CA HIS A 20 7.64 -15.04 -5.72
C HIS A 20 7.79 -13.54 -5.95
N PRO A 21 8.49 -12.79 -5.07
CA PRO A 21 8.74 -11.37 -5.30
C PRO A 21 9.55 -11.16 -6.59
N SER A 22 9.16 -10.16 -7.37
CA SER A 22 9.85 -9.79 -8.61
C SER A 22 10.17 -8.30 -8.62
N ARG A 23 11.21 -7.93 -9.37
CA ARG A 23 11.52 -6.53 -9.67
C ARG A 23 10.58 -5.94 -10.73
N LYS A 24 9.69 -6.72 -11.32
CA LYS A 24 8.63 -6.28 -12.23
C LYS A 24 7.28 -6.62 -11.62
N LEU A 25 6.22 -5.95 -12.07
CA LEU A 25 4.85 -6.29 -11.68
C LEU A 25 4.37 -7.52 -12.45
N GLU A 26 4.57 -8.68 -11.84
CA GLU A 26 4.06 -9.96 -12.33
C GLU A 26 2.72 -10.27 -11.65
N TRP A 27 1.65 -10.19 -12.44
CA TRP A 27 0.29 -10.34 -11.95
C TRP A 27 -0.15 -11.81 -11.97
N HIS A 28 -0.61 -12.29 -10.82
CA HIS A 28 -1.22 -13.61 -10.64
C HIS A 28 -2.65 -13.45 -10.19
N LYS A 29 -3.48 -14.48 -10.31
CA LYS A 29 -4.75 -14.49 -9.59
C LYS A 29 -4.48 -14.59 -8.10
N CYS A 30 -5.13 -13.73 -7.32
CA CYS A 30 -5.05 -13.83 -5.87
C CYS A 30 -5.61 -15.18 -5.42
N PHE A 31 -4.87 -15.90 -4.57
CA PHE A 31 -5.39 -17.12 -3.96
C PHE A 31 -6.40 -16.74 -2.89
N ASP A 32 -7.58 -17.37 -2.93
CA ASP A 32 -8.65 -17.32 -1.92
C ASP A 32 -8.54 -16.20 -0.88
N CYS A 33 -9.13 -15.05 -1.19
CA CYS A 33 -9.31 -13.96 -0.23
C CYS A 33 -10.53 -14.24 0.68
N ALA A 34 -10.50 -15.39 1.36
CA ALA A 34 -11.58 -15.89 2.21
C ALA A 34 -12.97 -15.86 1.51
N GLY A 35 -13.01 -16.20 0.22
CA GLY A 35 -14.21 -16.13 -0.61
C GLY A 35 -14.73 -14.73 -0.98
N GLN A 36 -14.12 -13.63 -0.48
CA GLN A 36 -14.68 -12.29 -0.60
C GLN A 36 -14.49 -11.61 -1.96
N CYS A 37 -13.56 -12.07 -2.78
CA CYS A 37 -13.22 -11.42 -4.06
C CYS A 37 -13.54 -12.25 -5.30
N GLU A 38 -14.09 -13.46 -5.14
CA GLU A 38 -14.65 -14.26 -6.24
C GLU A 38 -13.72 -14.40 -7.47
N GLY A 39 -12.39 -14.46 -7.27
CA GLY A 39 -11.40 -14.55 -8.36
C GLY A 39 -11.24 -13.29 -9.23
N ARG A 40 -11.86 -12.16 -8.83
CA ARG A 40 -11.83 -10.89 -9.57
C ARG A 40 -10.55 -10.10 -9.39
N LEU A 41 -9.75 -10.39 -8.37
CA LEU A 41 -8.52 -9.66 -8.06
C LEU A 41 -7.28 -10.36 -8.62
N ASP A 42 -6.35 -9.55 -9.09
CA ASP A 42 -4.98 -9.94 -9.39
C ASP A 42 -4.05 -9.46 -8.27
N CYS A 43 -3.03 -10.26 -7.95
CA CYS A 43 -2.05 -9.99 -6.90
C CYS A 43 -0.63 -10.02 -7.49
N ALA A 44 0.24 -9.16 -6.98
CA ALA A 44 1.66 -9.12 -7.31
C ALA A 44 2.49 -8.84 -6.06
N ARG A 45 3.75 -9.29 -6.06
CA ARG A 45 4.73 -8.96 -5.02
C ARG A 45 5.91 -8.22 -5.63
N LEU A 46 5.98 -6.92 -5.37
CA LEU A 46 6.99 -6.05 -5.94
C LEU A 46 8.17 -5.90 -4.97
N ASP A 47 9.33 -6.35 -5.43
CA ASP A 47 10.60 -6.20 -4.73
C ASP A 47 11.14 -4.77 -4.97
N VAL A 48 11.29 -3.98 -3.89
CA VAL A 48 11.79 -2.60 -3.91
C VAL A 48 12.97 -2.41 -2.94
N PRO A 49 13.87 -1.43 -3.18
CA PRO A 49 14.87 -1.03 -2.20
C PRO A 49 14.21 -0.60 -0.90
N MET A 50 14.75 -1.05 0.23
CA MET A 50 14.41 -0.49 1.54
C MET A 50 14.95 0.93 1.65
N ASP A 51 16.12 1.18 1.07
CA ASP A 51 16.76 2.50 1.05
C ASP A 51 16.81 3.06 -0.38
N TRP A 52 15.96 4.05 -0.63
CA TRP A 52 15.92 4.74 -1.92
C TRP A 52 17.10 5.69 -2.15
N THR A 53 17.91 5.98 -1.12
CA THR A 53 19.18 6.72 -1.25
C THR A 53 20.36 5.82 -1.60
N ASN A 54 20.22 4.50 -1.40
CA ASN A 54 21.22 3.49 -1.74
C ASN A 54 20.56 2.23 -2.34
N THR A 55 20.24 2.29 -3.63
CA THR A 55 19.46 1.25 -4.33
C THR A 55 20.29 0.06 -4.82
N SER A 56 21.62 0.18 -4.92
CA SER A 56 22.50 -0.83 -5.52
C SER A 56 22.93 -1.94 -4.55
N HIS A 57 23.15 -1.60 -3.27
CA HIS A 57 23.66 -2.54 -2.27
C HIS A 57 22.82 -2.58 -0.99
N GLY A 58 21.68 -1.88 -0.99
CA GLY A 58 20.77 -1.80 0.14
C GLY A 58 19.94 -3.06 0.34
N ARG A 59 19.45 -3.21 1.57
CA ARG A 59 18.39 -4.19 1.90
C ARG A 59 17.14 -3.90 1.07
N ARG A 60 16.32 -4.92 0.90
CA ARG A 60 15.12 -4.87 0.06
C ARG A 60 13.89 -5.27 0.86
N VAL A 61 12.74 -4.73 0.47
CA VAL A 61 11.44 -5.02 1.05
C VAL A 61 10.48 -5.42 -0.06
N VAL A 62 9.46 -6.19 0.29
CA VAL A 62 8.47 -6.68 -0.67
C VAL A 62 7.15 -6.00 -0.40
N LEU A 63 6.64 -5.28 -1.40
CA LEU A 63 5.32 -4.68 -1.38
C LEU A 63 4.31 -5.70 -1.90
N ALA A 64 3.27 -5.97 -1.11
CA ALA A 64 2.11 -6.71 -1.58
C ALA A 64 1.16 -5.75 -2.28
N ILE A 65 0.78 -6.08 -3.51
CA ILE A 65 -0.03 -5.23 -4.36
C ILE A 65 -1.20 -6.04 -4.89
N THR A 66 -2.39 -5.50 -4.69
CA THR A 66 -3.64 -6.10 -5.16
C THR A 66 -4.28 -5.19 -6.19
N ARG A 67 -4.90 -5.78 -7.21
CA ARG A 67 -5.43 -5.07 -8.36
C ARG A 67 -6.79 -5.61 -8.78
N LEU A 68 -7.74 -4.71 -8.96
CA LEU A 68 -8.97 -4.99 -9.68
C LEU A 68 -8.79 -4.61 -11.17
N PRO A 69 -8.69 -5.57 -12.10
CA PRO A 69 -8.52 -5.29 -13.53
C PRO A 69 -9.74 -4.55 -14.09
N ALA A 70 -9.52 -3.71 -15.11
CA ALA A 70 -10.61 -3.03 -15.80
C ALA A 70 -11.48 -4.05 -16.57
N VAL A 71 -12.81 -3.92 -16.44
CA VAL A 71 -13.77 -4.73 -17.21
C VAL A 71 -13.72 -4.35 -18.69
N ASN A 72 -13.78 -3.05 -18.98
CA ASN A 72 -13.62 -2.54 -20.34
C ASN A 72 -12.16 -2.16 -20.60
N LYS A 73 -11.53 -2.84 -21.55
CA LYS A 73 -10.14 -2.57 -21.95
C LYS A 73 -10.01 -1.56 -23.10
N THR A 74 -11.08 -1.27 -23.84
CA THR A 74 -11.01 -0.39 -25.02
C THR A 74 -11.04 1.10 -24.67
N ASP A 75 -11.74 1.50 -23.61
CA ASP A 75 -11.70 2.85 -23.02
C ASP A 75 -10.88 2.89 -21.72
N TYR A 76 -9.92 1.97 -21.59
CA TYR A 76 -9.09 1.91 -20.40
C TYR A 76 -8.12 3.09 -20.36
N ARG A 77 -8.22 3.91 -19.31
CA ARG A 77 -7.40 5.12 -19.10
C ARG A 77 -6.25 4.91 -18.13
N GLY A 78 -5.87 3.68 -17.81
CA GLY A 78 -4.82 3.41 -16.81
C GLY A 78 -5.32 3.14 -15.38
N PRO A 79 -4.41 2.75 -14.48
CA PRO A 79 -4.74 2.44 -13.10
C PRO A 79 -5.02 3.67 -12.25
N VAL A 80 -5.87 3.51 -11.26
CA VAL A 80 -5.99 4.38 -10.09
C VAL A 80 -5.32 3.67 -8.92
N LEU A 81 -4.32 4.30 -8.32
CA LEU A 81 -3.73 3.84 -7.08
C LEU A 81 -4.64 4.26 -5.93
N MET A 82 -4.98 3.32 -5.05
CA MET A 82 -5.76 3.56 -3.86
C MET A 82 -4.86 3.39 -2.64
N ASN A 83 -4.77 4.43 -1.81
CA ASN A 83 -4.16 4.34 -0.49
C ASN A 83 -5.23 4.57 0.59
N PRO A 84 -5.71 3.52 1.25
CA PRO A 84 -6.79 3.62 2.24
C PRO A 84 -6.39 4.26 3.58
N GLY A 85 -5.11 4.58 3.79
CA GLY A 85 -4.62 5.05 5.09
C GLY A 85 -4.81 4.02 6.20
N ASP A 86 -4.93 4.50 7.43
CA ASP A 86 -5.08 3.68 8.66
C ASP A 86 -6.48 3.08 8.81
N ALA A 87 -7.39 3.28 7.85
CA ALA A 87 -8.72 2.70 7.87
C ALA A 87 -8.71 1.16 7.82
N GLN A 88 -7.57 0.54 7.45
CA GLN A 88 -7.37 -0.90 7.50
C GLN A 88 -6.69 -1.38 8.79
N ASP A 89 -6.23 -0.47 9.66
CA ASP A 89 -5.48 -0.86 10.84
C ASP A 89 -6.40 -1.38 11.97
N PRO A 90 -5.97 -2.42 12.69
CA PRO A 90 -6.78 -3.04 13.74
C PRO A 90 -6.91 -2.18 15.02
N GLY A 91 -6.40 -0.94 15.01
CA GLY A 91 -6.31 -0.03 16.15
C GLY A 91 -7.23 1.19 16.10
N THR A 92 -7.95 1.41 15.00
CA THR A 92 -8.76 2.62 14.79
C THR A 92 -10.07 2.53 15.58
N ILE A 93 -10.42 3.58 16.33
CA ILE A 93 -11.77 3.74 16.87
C ILE A 93 -12.50 4.64 15.88
N ASP A 94 -13.34 4.06 15.04
CA ASP A 94 -14.18 4.78 14.08
C ASP A 94 -15.61 4.92 14.62
N ALA A 95 -16.44 5.68 13.90
CA ALA A 95 -17.85 5.88 14.26
C ALA A 95 -18.66 4.57 14.31
N ASP A 96 -18.16 3.50 13.67
CA ASP A 96 -18.82 2.19 13.60
C ASP A 96 -18.44 1.28 14.79
N ARG A 97 -17.48 1.68 15.64
CA ARG A 97 -17.08 0.92 16.82
C ARG A 97 -17.62 1.54 18.11
N PRO A 98 -18.43 0.80 18.90
CA PRO A 98 -18.98 1.32 20.15
C PRO A 98 -17.88 1.61 21.16
N LEU A 99 -18.01 2.73 21.90
CA LEU A 99 -17.05 3.19 22.91
C LEU A 99 -16.75 2.14 24.00
N SER A 100 -17.67 1.20 24.22
CA SER A 100 -17.48 0.05 25.11
C SER A 100 -16.34 -0.88 24.71
N LEU A 101 -15.93 -0.87 23.44
CA LEU A 101 -14.78 -1.64 22.93
C LEU A 101 -13.46 -0.89 23.10
N ALA A 102 -13.46 0.37 23.53
CA ALA A 102 -12.23 1.16 23.69
C ALA A 102 -11.14 0.47 24.54
N PRO A 103 -11.45 -0.22 25.66
CA PRO A 103 -10.43 -0.96 26.42
C PRO A 103 -9.80 -2.11 25.62
N LEU A 104 -10.60 -2.81 24.81
CA LEU A 104 -10.12 -3.90 23.96
C LEU A 104 -9.27 -3.37 22.80
N VAL A 105 -9.70 -2.28 22.16
CA VAL A 105 -8.91 -1.60 21.13
C VAL A 105 -7.59 -1.09 21.74
N TYR A 106 -7.62 -0.47 22.91
CA TYR A 106 -6.42 0.00 23.59
C TYR A 106 -5.45 -1.12 23.94
N ALA A 107 -5.95 -2.22 24.52
CA ALA A 107 -5.12 -3.39 24.81
C ALA A 107 -4.49 -3.98 23.54
N ARG A 108 -5.24 -3.99 22.44
CA ARG A 108 -4.79 -4.45 21.13
C ARG A 108 -3.73 -3.53 20.53
N VAL A 109 -3.93 -2.21 20.58
CA VAL A 109 -2.94 -1.21 20.15
C VAL A 109 -1.64 -1.34 20.94
N LYS A 110 -1.72 -1.48 22.27
CA LYS A 110 -0.54 -1.64 23.13
C LYS A 110 0.23 -2.93 22.79
N ALA A 111 -0.49 -4.04 22.58
CA ALA A 111 0.12 -5.29 22.16
C ALA A 111 0.81 -5.15 20.80
N TYR A 112 0.14 -4.55 19.81
CA TYR A 112 0.71 -4.29 18.48
C TYR A 112 1.93 -3.37 18.53
N SER A 113 1.89 -2.25 19.26
CA SER A 113 3.03 -1.33 19.40
C SER A 113 4.25 -2.07 19.95
N SER A 114 4.06 -2.89 20.99
CA SER A 114 5.17 -3.64 21.58
C SER A 114 5.79 -4.68 20.62
N LEU A 115 4.98 -5.28 19.75
CA LEU A 115 5.46 -6.20 18.71
C LEU A 115 6.15 -5.43 17.58
N TYR A 116 5.54 -4.32 17.16
CA TYR A 116 6.07 -3.42 16.15
C TYR A 116 7.45 -2.91 16.55
N GLU A 117 7.60 -2.35 17.75
CA GLU A 117 8.88 -1.85 18.28
C GLU A 117 9.96 -2.94 18.24
N ARG A 118 9.64 -4.16 18.72
CA ARG A 118 10.57 -5.29 18.71
C ARG A 118 10.98 -5.70 17.30
N GLN A 119 10.07 -5.67 16.34
CA GLN A 119 10.31 -6.12 14.97
C GLN A 119 11.02 -5.04 14.14
N VAL A 120 10.63 -3.79 14.32
CA VAL A 120 11.14 -2.64 13.58
C VAL A 120 12.53 -2.24 14.05
N GLN A 121 12.84 -2.35 15.34
CA GLN A 121 14.23 -2.18 15.83
C GLN A 121 15.17 -3.25 15.26
N LYS A 122 14.75 -4.53 15.24
CA LYS A 122 15.55 -5.62 14.68
C LYS A 122 15.81 -5.47 13.20
N THR A 123 14.86 -4.91 12.46
CA THR A 123 14.92 -4.78 11.01
C THR A 123 15.43 -3.41 10.55
N GLY A 124 15.56 -2.41 11.42
CA GLY A 124 15.94 -1.05 11.02
C GLY A 124 14.93 -0.37 10.09
N LEU A 125 13.71 -0.93 9.95
CA LEU A 125 12.70 -0.44 9.00
C LEU A 125 12.20 0.97 9.35
N ALA A 126 12.27 1.40 10.62
CA ALA A 126 11.79 2.70 11.08
C ALA A 126 12.44 3.88 10.35
N GLN A 127 13.70 3.75 9.94
CA GLN A 127 14.44 4.83 9.30
C GLN A 127 13.97 5.09 7.87
N ASN A 128 13.33 4.08 7.25
CA ASN A 128 13.02 4.04 5.83
C ASN A 128 11.53 3.78 5.56
N SER A 129 10.67 4.01 6.56
CA SER A 129 9.23 3.75 6.48
C SER A 129 8.38 5.02 6.39
N GLY A 130 9.00 6.20 6.34
CA GLY A 130 8.27 7.48 6.29
C GLY A 130 7.58 7.74 4.95
N THR A 131 6.70 8.74 4.93
CA THR A 131 5.85 9.12 3.78
C THR A 131 6.65 9.37 2.50
N THR A 132 7.88 9.89 2.62
CA THR A 132 8.77 10.13 1.46
C THR A 132 9.31 8.84 0.85
N TYR A 133 9.45 7.76 1.62
CA TYR A 133 9.80 6.43 1.09
C TYR A 133 8.57 5.78 0.45
N ILE A 134 7.39 5.93 1.05
CA ILE A 134 6.13 5.48 0.46
C ILE A 134 5.86 6.17 -0.88
N ALA A 135 6.11 7.48 -1.00
CA ALA A 135 5.97 8.20 -2.26
C ALA A 135 6.90 7.66 -3.36
N ARG A 136 8.11 7.22 -3.00
CA ARG A 136 9.05 6.57 -3.93
C ARG A 136 8.61 5.16 -4.33
N ASP A 137 8.07 4.40 -3.38
CA ASP A 137 7.44 3.11 -3.68
C ASP A 137 6.31 3.29 -4.69
N MET A 138 5.45 4.29 -4.51
CA MET A 138 4.35 4.61 -5.43
C MET A 138 4.88 4.97 -6.82
N LEU A 139 5.95 5.76 -6.90
CA LEU A 139 6.57 6.09 -8.18
C LEU A 139 7.07 4.84 -8.89
N GLU A 140 7.68 3.91 -8.15
CA GLU A 140 8.14 2.64 -8.69
C GLU A 140 6.98 1.76 -9.18
N ILE A 141 5.86 1.74 -8.46
CA ILE A 141 4.64 1.05 -8.90
C ILE A 141 4.11 1.66 -10.20
N VAL A 142 4.08 2.99 -10.32
CA VAL A 142 3.65 3.68 -11.54
C VAL A 142 4.60 3.38 -12.70
N ASN A 143 5.91 3.48 -12.49
CA ASN A 143 6.92 3.20 -13.52
C ASN A 143 6.85 1.75 -14.05
N LYS A 144 6.55 0.79 -13.19
CA LYS A 144 6.48 -0.65 -13.53
C LYS A 144 5.08 -1.12 -13.89
N GLY A 145 4.10 -0.24 -13.72
CA GLY A 145 2.70 -0.51 -13.92
C GLY A 145 2.36 -0.51 -15.40
N ASP A 146 1.26 0.15 -15.73
CA ASP A 146 0.83 0.28 -17.10
C ASP A 146 1.58 1.42 -17.79
N SER A 147 2.41 1.09 -18.77
CA SER A 147 3.15 2.07 -19.56
C SER A 147 2.25 3.04 -20.34
N ALA A 148 0.99 2.69 -20.59
CA ALA A 148 0.01 3.58 -21.22
C ALA A 148 -0.49 4.70 -20.28
N SER A 149 -0.20 4.60 -18.98
CA SER A 149 -0.57 5.58 -17.96
C SER A 149 0.64 5.87 -17.07
N PRO A 150 1.63 6.61 -17.60
CA PRO A 150 2.89 6.82 -16.92
C PRO A 150 2.78 7.75 -15.71
N ASP A 151 1.65 8.43 -15.50
CA ASP A 151 1.47 9.39 -14.43
C ASP A 151 0.46 8.91 -13.37
N LEU A 152 0.66 9.37 -12.14
CA LEU A 152 -0.11 8.92 -10.99
C LEU A 152 -1.55 9.43 -11.04
N LYS A 153 -2.49 8.50 -10.90
CA LYS A 153 -3.88 8.77 -10.51
C LYS A 153 -4.07 8.20 -9.12
N LEU A 154 -4.19 9.04 -8.11
CA LEU A 154 -4.31 8.63 -6.71
C LEU A 154 -5.72 8.89 -6.18
N TRP A 155 -6.23 7.93 -5.41
CA TRP A 155 -7.31 8.12 -4.46
C TRP A 155 -6.78 7.83 -3.05
N GLY A 156 -6.59 8.87 -2.26
CA GLY A 156 -6.03 8.79 -0.91
C GLY A 156 -7.11 9.03 0.14
N PHE A 157 -7.14 8.16 1.15
CA PHE A 157 -8.01 8.28 2.32
C PHE A 157 -7.20 8.57 3.58
N SER A 158 -7.68 9.44 4.48
CA SER A 158 -7.01 9.76 5.75
C SER A 158 -5.55 10.16 5.52
N ASP A 159 -4.56 9.52 6.16
CA ASP A 159 -3.12 9.74 5.92
C ASP A 159 -2.68 9.49 4.46
N GLY A 160 -3.48 8.79 3.66
CA GLY A 160 -3.32 8.70 2.21
C GLY A 160 -3.38 10.05 1.49
N THR A 161 -4.05 11.03 2.08
CA THR A 161 -4.09 12.41 1.61
C THR A 161 -2.72 13.09 1.78
N ILE A 162 -2.05 12.88 2.93
CA ILE A 162 -0.68 13.34 3.19
C ILE A 162 0.29 12.71 2.20
N ILE A 163 0.19 11.38 1.98
CA ILE A 163 1.04 10.69 1.00
C ILE A 163 0.85 11.28 -0.41
N GLY A 164 -0.38 11.59 -0.79
CA GLY A 164 -0.67 12.26 -2.07
C GLY A 164 -0.01 13.62 -2.21
N GLY A 165 -0.09 14.45 -1.17
CA GLY A 165 0.59 15.76 -1.14
C GLY A 165 2.12 15.63 -1.20
N VAL A 166 2.69 14.69 -0.45
CA VAL A 166 4.14 14.40 -0.48
C VAL A 166 4.57 13.93 -1.87
N PHE A 167 3.80 13.04 -2.51
CA PHE A 167 4.10 12.58 -3.86
C PHE A 167 4.08 13.74 -4.85
N ALA A 168 3.04 14.59 -4.83
CA ALA A 168 2.93 15.74 -5.72
C ALA A 168 4.08 16.75 -5.53
N ALA A 169 4.53 16.95 -4.28
CA ALA A 169 5.67 17.82 -3.99
C ALA A 169 7.01 17.24 -4.49
N MET A 170 7.19 15.92 -4.39
CA MET A 170 8.43 15.24 -4.77
C MET A 170 8.52 14.96 -6.28
N PHE A 171 7.39 14.67 -6.93
CA PHE A 171 7.32 14.25 -8.33
C PHE A 171 6.19 15.00 -9.08
N PRO A 172 6.25 16.34 -9.16
CA PRO A 172 5.16 17.15 -9.72
C PRO A 172 4.82 16.78 -11.17
N ASP A 173 5.84 16.43 -11.97
CA ASP A 173 5.68 16.05 -13.38
C ASP A 173 5.11 14.63 -13.57
N ARG A 174 4.83 13.90 -12.49
CA ARG A 174 4.36 12.51 -12.51
C ARG A 174 2.97 12.36 -11.92
N VAL A 175 2.19 13.44 -11.91
CA VAL A 175 0.83 13.48 -11.37
C VAL A 175 -0.16 13.78 -12.49
N GLU A 176 -1.12 12.88 -12.70
CA GLU A 176 -2.28 13.16 -13.57
C GLU A 176 -3.48 13.65 -12.76
N ARG A 177 -3.79 12.98 -11.64
CA ARG A 177 -4.94 13.34 -10.78
C ARG A 177 -4.76 12.83 -9.36
N ILE A 178 -5.16 13.64 -8.38
CA ILE A 178 -5.22 13.23 -6.98
C ILE A 178 -6.62 13.56 -6.44
N LEU A 179 -7.28 12.55 -5.90
CA LEU A 179 -8.50 12.68 -5.10
C LEU A 179 -8.16 12.43 -3.64
N SER A 180 -8.47 13.42 -2.81
CA SER A 180 -8.21 13.44 -1.37
C SER A 180 -9.53 13.30 -0.62
N ASP A 181 -9.74 12.17 0.04
CA ASP A 181 -10.98 11.83 0.73
C ASP A 181 -10.71 11.72 2.24
N ALA A 182 -11.42 12.50 3.06
CA ALA A 182 -11.14 12.70 4.50
C ALA A 182 -9.71 13.22 4.80
N ASN A 183 -9.49 14.51 4.57
CA ASN A 183 -8.20 15.17 4.77
C ASN A 183 -7.81 15.18 6.26
N ALA A 184 -6.59 14.73 6.57
CA ALA A 184 -5.98 14.94 7.88
C ALA A 184 -5.45 16.38 7.94
N SER A 185 -6.19 17.29 8.58
CA SER A 185 -5.82 18.70 8.78
C SER A 185 -5.23 18.94 10.17
#